data_AF-A0A3D9ZGT3-F1
#
_entry.id   AF-A0A3D9ZGT3-F1
#
_cell.length_a   1.000
_cell.length_b   1.000
_cell.length_c   1.000
_cell.angle_alpha   90.00
_cell.angle_beta   90.00
_cell.angle_gamma   90.00
#
_symmetry.space_group_name_H-M   'P 1'
#
loop_
_entity.id
_entity.type
_entity.pdbx_description
1 polymer ?
#
loop_
_entity_poly.entity_id
_entity_poly.type
_entity_poly.pdbx_seq_one_letter_code
_entity_poly.pdbx_strand_id
1 'polypeptide(L)'
;MRGRNLVAAAAAVLVLLGGCSIGDIRRPPPTPPPPTSPPATLAGFEVRHGSVPVPPSYHLQNVEFVNQALGYALFDRCGSTSAAPGPAESCSAAVVRTDDGGRSWHQVYHPHPEGKGHQLYAVDRRLVLHVDPDGWYVSNDGGVTYAHTPEGGPIPAAYRALSGEFQACCDSDKKQRVMRLRADGSLVPTKAQPPIADLRTVSSSVHWVYAVGLVEGRPETWVSNDAGDTWRQVAVGGASGRLEAVHIDVDRGGTFAWMTGQTDLISWPSLFYFDGQGWRAMTASGHPDRFISGVVLEDASLAVTTPDRAGLVSGGLFQWVDWPISDCFLRLLADGTLFCAAGPVSWLGVAFGGKWTWIKVLVGNE
;
A
#
# COMPACT_ATOMS: atom_id res chain seq x y z
N MET A 1 -28.23 -73.07 -12.47
CA MET A 1 -29.05 -73.77 -13.49
C MET A 1 -29.94 -72.75 -14.17
N ARG A 2 -29.96 -72.76 -15.52
CA ARG A 2 -30.96 -72.17 -16.45
C ARG A 2 -31.29 -70.68 -16.24
N GLY A 3 -30.90 -69.72 -17.08
CA GLY A 3 -30.60 -69.74 -18.51
C GLY A 3 -31.82 -69.28 -19.31
N ARG A 4 -31.58 -68.35 -20.25
CA ARG A 4 -32.31 -68.15 -21.53
C ARG A 4 -33.70 -67.49 -21.36
N ASN A 5 -34.21 -66.62 -22.24
CA ASN A 5 -33.89 -66.33 -23.64
C ASN A 5 -34.83 -65.21 -24.18
N LEU A 6 -34.42 -64.56 -25.27
CA LEU A 6 -35.20 -64.12 -26.46
C LEU A 6 -36.21 -62.95 -26.29
N VAL A 7 -35.98 -61.79 -26.93
CA VAL A 7 -36.25 -61.45 -28.36
C VAL A 7 -37.74 -61.49 -28.70
N ALA A 8 -38.32 -60.31 -29.01
CA ALA A 8 -39.29 -60.14 -30.09
C ALA A 8 -39.53 -58.64 -30.36
N ALA A 9 -39.17 -58.21 -31.57
CA ALA A 9 -39.65 -56.98 -32.18
C ALA A 9 -41.06 -57.18 -32.72
N ALA A 10 -41.91 -56.15 -32.68
CA ALA A 10 -43.07 -56.05 -33.55
C ALA A 10 -43.42 -54.57 -33.76
N ALA A 11 -43.36 -54.14 -35.02
CA ALA A 11 -43.84 -52.87 -35.50
C ALA A 11 -45.37 -52.91 -35.71
N ALA A 12 -46.04 -51.78 -35.46
CA ALA A 12 -47.34 -51.51 -36.06
C ALA A 12 -47.54 -50.00 -36.24
N VAL A 13 -47.78 -49.63 -37.48
CA VAL A 13 -48.16 -48.30 -38.01
C VAL A 13 -49.68 -48.16 -37.93
N LEU A 14 -50.21 -47.00 -37.53
CA LEU A 14 -51.53 -46.44 -37.93
C LEU A 14 -51.65 -44.99 -37.40
N VAL A 15 -51.49 -43.98 -38.27
CA VAL A 15 -52.52 -43.12 -38.91
C VAL A 15 -53.30 -42.19 -37.97
N LEU A 16 -52.92 -40.90 -38.05
CA LEU A 16 -53.69 -39.64 -38.05
C LEU A 16 -55.09 -39.59 -37.39
N LEU A 17 -55.30 -38.60 -36.52
CA LEU A 17 -56.24 -37.47 -36.73
C LEU A 17 -56.35 -36.56 -35.48
N GLY A 18 -56.26 -35.24 -35.70
CA GLY A 18 -57.10 -34.22 -35.06
C GLY A 18 -56.85 -33.85 -33.59
N GLY A 19 -56.42 -32.61 -33.36
CA GLY A 19 -56.62 -31.95 -32.06
C GLY A 19 -55.63 -30.83 -31.79
N CYS A 20 -55.89 -29.62 -32.31
CA CYS A 20 -55.31 -28.41 -31.73
C CYS A 20 -55.88 -28.25 -30.32
N SER A 21 -55.07 -28.51 -29.29
CA SER A 21 -55.34 -28.04 -27.94
C SER A 21 -54.08 -27.38 -27.38
N ILE A 22 -54.26 -26.13 -26.98
CA ILE A 22 -53.28 -25.28 -26.33
C ILE A 22 -53.06 -25.82 -24.92
N GLY A 23 -51.80 -26.05 -24.55
CA GLY A 23 -51.40 -26.22 -23.15
C GLY A 23 -50.26 -27.21 -22.97
N ASP A 24 -49.06 -26.69 -22.74
CA ASP A 24 -48.29 -26.88 -21.50
C ASP A 24 -46.83 -26.42 -21.76
N ILE A 25 -46.57 -25.10 -21.66
CA ILE A 25 -45.21 -24.58 -21.56
C ILE A 25 -44.73 -24.92 -20.16
N ARG A 26 -44.13 -26.11 -19.99
CA ARG A 26 -43.37 -26.43 -18.79
C ARG A 26 -42.10 -25.58 -18.80
N ARG A 27 -42.18 -24.38 -18.22
CA ARG A 27 -40.99 -23.66 -17.78
C ARG A 27 -40.26 -24.56 -16.78
N PRO A 28 -38.94 -24.78 -16.96
CA PRO A 28 -38.12 -25.31 -15.88
C PRO A 28 -38.36 -24.47 -14.63
N PRO A 29 -38.49 -25.09 -13.44
CA PRO A 29 -38.55 -24.32 -12.20
C PRO A 29 -37.33 -23.40 -12.13
N PRO A 30 -37.49 -22.14 -11.69
CA PRO A 30 -36.38 -21.22 -11.58
C PRO A 30 -35.30 -21.86 -10.71
N THR A 31 -34.06 -21.82 -11.18
CA THR A 31 -32.89 -22.26 -10.42
C THR A 31 -32.96 -21.61 -9.04
N PRO A 32 -32.83 -22.38 -7.94
CA PRO A 32 -32.76 -21.80 -6.61
C PRO A 32 -31.70 -20.70 -6.61
N PRO A 33 -31.97 -19.54 -6.01
CA PRO A 33 -30.94 -18.52 -5.87
C PRO A 33 -29.73 -19.16 -5.20
N PRO A 34 -28.50 -18.82 -5.65
CA PRO A 34 -27.30 -19.30 -4.97
C PRO A 34 -27.42 -18.98 -3.48
N PRO A 35 -26.96 -19.88 -2.59
CA PRO A 35 -27.03 -19.64 -1.16
C PRO A 35 -26.46 -18.25 -0.89
N THR A 36 -27.28 -17.39 -0.31
CA THR A 36 -26.87 -16.05 0.09
C THR A 36 -25.73 -16.25 1.08
N SER A 37 -24.53 -15.82 0.70
CA SER A 37 -23.39 -15.82 1.62
C SER A 37 -23.87 -15.21 2.94
N PRO A 38 -23.57 -15.83 4.11
CA PRO A 38 -23.87 -15.21 5.39
C PRO A 38 -23.34 -13.78 5.36
N PRO A 39 -24.09 -12.78 5.86
CA PRO A 39 -23.56 -11.43 5.95
C PRO A 39 -22.23 -11.50 6.69
N ALA A 40 -21.15 -11.08 6.04
CA ALA A 40 -19.84 -10.97 6.64
C ALA A 40 -20.02 -10.11 7.89
N THR A 41 -19.85 -10.72 9.06
CA THR A 41 -19.90 -10.00 10.33
C THR A 41 -18.59 -9.24 10.38
N LEU A 42 -18.61 -7.99 9.90
CA LEU A 42 -17.47 -7.08 10.02
C LEU A 42 -16.93 -7.20 11.44
N ALA A 43 -15.63 -7.54 11.57
CA ALA A 43 -14.96 -7.51 12.85
C ALA A 43 -15.25 -6.17 13.51
N GLY A 44 -15.74 -6.19 14.76
CA GLY A 44 -16.06 -4.96 15.48
C GLY A 44 -14.82 -4.06 15.51
N PHE A 45 -14.92 -2.88 14.90
CA PHE A 45 -13.87 -1.88 14.93
C PHE A 45 -14.21 -0.77 15.90
N GLU A 46 -13.19 -0.16 16.49
CA GLU A 46 -13.35 1.06 17.26
C GLU A 46 -13.56 2.24 16.29
N VAL A 47 -14.49 3.14 16.58
CA VAL A 47 -14.60 4.42 15.87
C VAL A 47 -14.07 5.52 16.76
N ARG A 48 -13.08 6.26 16.27
CA ARG A 48 -12.54 7.45 16.92
C ARG A 48 -12.92 8.67 16.10
N HIS A 49 -13.68 9.55 16.74
CA HIS A 49 -14.06 10.82 16.19
C HIS A 49 -13.68 11.89 17.22
N GLY A 50 -12.62 12.64 16.93
CA GLY A 50 -12.19 13.78 17.73
C GLY A 50 -12.55 15.07 17.02
N SER A 51 -13.10 16.05 17.76
CA SER A 51 -13.31 17.39 17.23
C SER A 51 -11.97 17.99 16.79
N VAL A 52 -11.94 18.53 15.58
CA VAL A 52 -10.75 19.16 15.02
C VAL A 52 -10.84 20.67 15.21
N PRO A 53 -9.86 21.33 15.84
CA PRO A 53 -9.89 22.76 16.10
C PRO A 53 -9.48 23.58 14.86
N VAL A 54 -10.12 23.32 13.72
CA VAL A 54 -9.93 24.07 12.47
C VAL A 54 -11.28 24.62 12.00
N PRO A 55 -11.34 25.86 11.46
CA PRO A 55 -12.61 26.40 10.98
C PRO A 55 -13.27 25.50 9.93
N PRO A 56 -14.61 25.41 9.86
CA PRO A 56 -15.32 24.55 8.91
C PRO A 56 -15.02 24.81 7.43
N SER A 57 -14.47 25.98 7.10
CA SER A 57 -14.04 26.33 5.75
C SER A 57 -12.74 25.63 5.30
N TYR A 58 -12.07 24.92 6.20
CA TYR A 58 -10.87 24.14 5.89
C TYR A 58 -11.24 22.70 5.55
N HIS A 59 -10.59 22.16 4.53
CA HIS A 59 -10.76 20.80 4.06
C HIS A 59 -9.54 19.96 4.41
N LEU A 60 -9.77 18.69 4.74
CA LEU A 60 -8.69 17.75 5.02
C LEU A 60 -7.94 17.43 3.71
N GLN A 61 -6.61 17.57 3.74
CA GLN A 61 -5.74 17.24 2.62
C GLN A 61 -4.99 15.92 2.83
N ASN A 62 -4.37 15.74 4.00
CA ASN A 62 -3.61 14.54 4.31
C ASN A 62 -3.68 14.19 5.80
N VAL A 63 -3.55 12.90 6.12
CA VAL A 63 -3.37 12.37 7.47
C VAL A 63 -2.17 11.43 7.46
N GLU A 64 -1.24 11.65 8.39
CA GLU A 64 -0.06 10.81 8.58
C GLU A 64 0.03 10.36 10.02
N PHE A 65 0.15 9.04 10.24
CA PHE A 65 0.42 8.47 11.55
C PHE A 65 1.87 8.05 11.67
N VAL A 66 2.50 8.39 12.80
CA VAL A 66 3.84 7.91 13.17
C VAL A 66 3.75 6.52 13.81
N ASN A 67 2.69 6.30 14.60
CA ASN A 67 2.38 5.07 15.31
C ASN A 67 0.87 5.04 15.65
N GLN A 68 0.39 4.05 16.42
CA GLN A 68 -1.03 3.94 16.78
C GLN A 68 -1.63 5.12 17.55
N ALA A 69 -0.80 6.00 18.14
CA ALA A 69 -1.22 7.09 19.02
C ALA A 69 -0.89 8.48 18.45
N LEU A 70 0.32 8.65 17.93
CA LEU A 70 0.82 9.92 17.39
C LEU A 70 0.51 10.01 15.89
N GLY A 71 -0.19 11.06 15.51
CA GLY A 71 -0.48 11.39 14.13
C GLY A 71 -0.69 12.88 13.91
N TYR A 72 -0.66 13.27 12.64
CA TYR A 72 -0.83 14.64 12.18
C TYR A 72 -1.84 14.67 11.04
N ALA A 73 -2.56 15.77 10.92
CA ALA A 73 -3.40 16.02 9.77
C ALA A 73 -3.20 17.44 9.26
N LEU A 74 -3.17 17.55 7.93
CA LEU A 74 -3.04 18.79 7.20
C LEU A 74 -4.41 19.18 6.65
N PHE A 75 -4.79 20.41 6.91
CA PHE A 75 -5.99 21.03 6.39
C PHE A 75 -5.61 22.25 5.58
N ASP A 76 -6.35 22.55 4.51
CA ASP A 76 -6.20 23.78 3.76
C ASP A 76 -7.53 24.44 3.41
N ARG A 77 -7.44 25.68 2.97
CA ARG A 77 -8.54 26.41 2.36
C ARG A 77 -7.98 27.26 1.23
N CYS A 78 -8.36 26.93 0.02
CA CYS A 78 -8.07 27.72 -1.17
C CYS A 78 -9.29 28.56 -1.55
N GLY A 79 -9.07 29.79 -2.01
CA GLY A 79 -10.14 30.63 -2.50
C GLY A 79 -9.63 31.98 -3.00
N SER A 80 -10.02 32.32 -4.23
CA SER A 80 -9.78 33.63 -4.83
C SER A 80 -10.63 34.71 -4.14
N THR A 81 -10.02 35.79 -3.65
CA THR A 81 -10.75 37.03 -3.30
C THR A 81 -11.09 37.90 -4.52
N SER A 82 -10.81 37.46 -5.75
CA SER A 82 -11.00 38.28 -6.96
C SER A 82 -11.57 37.50 -8.14
N ALA A 83 -12.68 37.99 -8.69
CA ALA A 83 -13.31 37.47 -9.92
C ALA A 83 -12.47 37.68 -11.20
N ALA A 84 -11.15 37.84 -11.08
CA ALA A 84 -10.22 37.97 -12.20
C ALA A 84 -9.37 36.68 -12.32
N PRO A 85 -9.20 36.10 -13.52
CA PRO A 85 -8.28 35.00 -13.73
C PRO A 85 -6.84 35.53 -13.67
N GLY A 86 -6.24 35.49 -12.49
CA GLY A 86 -4.82 35.78 -12.23
C GLY A 86 -4.08 34.54 -11.71
N PRO A 87 -2.74 34.50 -11.82
CA PRO A 87 -1.97 33.37 -11.30
C PRO A 87 -1.93 33.44 -9.78
N ALA A 88 -2.30 32.32 -9.13
CA ALA A 88 -2.20 31.98 -7.70
C ALA A 88 -3.41 32.27 -6.80
N GLU A 89 -4.26 31.26 -6.62
CA GLU A 89 -4.98 31.10 -5.35
C GLU A 89 -3.94 30.89 -4.24
N SER A 90 -3.84 31.82 -3.29
CA SER A 90 -3.15 31.58 -2.02
C SER A 90 -4.06 30.69 -1.18
N CYS A 91 -3.57 29.53 -0.77
CA CYS A 91 -4.25 28.68 0.18
C CYS A 91 -3.72 28.99 1.57
N SER A 92 -4.61 28.96 2.56
CA SER A 92 -4.21 28.97 3.97
C SER A 92 -4.29 27.55 4.50
N ALA A 93 -3.29 27.13 5.27
CA ALA A 93 -3.16 25.78 5.81
C ALA A 93 -3.08 25.76 7.34
N ALA A 94 -3.58 24.67 7.92
CA ALA A 94 -3.52 24.39 9.33
C ALA A 94 -3.05 22.95 9.57
N VAL A 95 -2.23 22.75 10.60
CA VAL A 95 -1.79 21.43 11.03
C VAL A 95 -2.40 21.13 12.39
N VAL A 96 -2.92 19.93 12.54
CA VAL A 96 -3.37 19.39 13.82
C VAL A 96 -2.61 18.13 14.16
N ARG A 97 -2.53 17.83 15.46
CA ARG A 97 -1.84 16.67 16.02
C ARG A 97 -2.78 15.91 16.94
N THR A 98 -2.65 14.59 16.93
CA THR A 98 -3.20 13.69 17.94
C THR A 98 -2.05 13.01 18.69
N ASP A 99 -2.23 12.79 19.99
CA ASP A 99 -1.37 11.95 20.83
C ASP A 99 -2.09 10.71 21.39
N ASP A 100 -3.37 10.53 21.05
CA ASP A 100 -4.23 9.46 21.55
C ASP A 100 -4.91 8.64 20.44
N GLY A 101 -4.31 8.66 19.25
CA GLY A 101 -4.72 7.88 18.08
C GLY A 101 -6.01 8.37 17.44
N GLY A 102 -6.27 9.67 17.48
CA GLY A 102 -7.38 10.34 16.82
C GLY A 102 -8.63 10.53 17.69
N ARG A 103 -8.54 10.33 19.02
CA ARG A 103 -9.65 10.63 19.93
C ARG A 103 -9.75 12.11 20.22
N SER A 104 -8.62 12.81 20.24
CA SER A 104 -8.55 14.26 20.31
C SER A 104 -7.51 14.81 19.36
N TRP A 105 -7.81 15.99 18.81
CA TRP A 105 -6.93 16.72 17.93
C TRP A 105 -6.70 18.11 18.51
N HIS A 106 -5.47 18.59 18.46
CA HIS A 106 -5.12 19.95 18.83
C HIS A 106 -4.33 20.61 17.71
N GLN A 107 -4.55 21.91 17.49
CA GLN A 107 -3.80 22.67 16.50
C GLN A 107 -2.34 22.79 16.95
N VAL A 108 -1.43 22.59 16.00
CA VAL A 108 0.01 22.85 16.19
C VAL A 108 0.45 23.97 15.25
N TYR A 109 1.60 24.57 15.54
CA TYR A 109 2.11 25.70 14.77
C TYR A 109 2.44 25.25 13.33
N HIS A 110 1.97 26.02 12.35
CA HIS A 110 2.39 25.92 10.95
C HIS A 110 3.32 27.13 10.67
N PRO A 111 4.60 26.91 10.30
CA PRO A 111 5.58 27.99 10.18
C PRO A 111 5.30 28.93 9.00
N HIS A 112 4.69 28.40 7.94
CA HIS A 112 4.32 29.15 6.75
C HIS A 112 2.90 28.77 6.27
N PRO A 113 1.84 29.25 6.94
CA PRO A 113 0.48 28.77 6.70
C PRO A 113 -0.11 29.28 5.38
N GLU A 114 0.41 30.36 4.81
CA GLU A 114 -0.04 30.88 3.51
C GLU A 114 0.87 30.33 2.41
N GLY A 115 0.29 29.72 1.37
CA GLY A 115 1.09 29.12 0.30
C GLY A 115 0.26 28.26 -0.64
N LYS A 116 0.94 27.41 -1.41
CA LYS A 116 0.29 26.40 -2.24
C LYS A 116 0.97 25.06 -2.05
N GLY A 117 0.33 24.01 -2.56
CA GLY A 117 0.96 22.70 -2.65
C GLY A 117 1.41 22.17 -1.28
N HIS A 118 0.67 22.50 -0.22
CA HIS A 118 1.04 22.07 1.13
C HIS A 118 1.07 20.55 1.18
N GLN A 119 2.19 20.00 1.63
CA GLN A 119 2.36 18.56 1.84
C GLN A 119 2.78 18.33 3.28
N LEU A 120 2.37 17.18 3.81
CA LEU A 120 2.66 16.76 5.18
C LEU A 120 3.17 15.32 5.17
N TYR A 121 4.28 15.09 5.87
CA TYR A 121 4.86 13.78 6.11
C TYR A 121 5.22 13.62 7.58
N ALA A 122 5.08 12.40 8.11
CA ALA A 122 5.47 12.07 9.46
C ALA A 122 6.32 10.80 9.49
N VAL A 123 7.52 10.89 10.07
CA VAL A 123 8.50 9.78 10.11
C VAL A 123 9.40 9.91 11.32
N ASP A 124 9.63 8.82 12.05
CA ASP A 124 10.51 8.80 13.24
C ASP A 124 10.23 9.96 14.23
N ARG A 125 8.94 10.26 14.45
CA ARG A 125 8.45 11.38 15.30
C ARG A 125 8.84 12.78 14.81
N ARG A 126 9.29 12.90 13.57
CA ARG A 126 9.52 14.18 12.89
C ARG A 126 8.30 14.54 12.06
N LEU A 127 7.97 15.82 12.06
CA LEU A 127 6.96 16.40 11.19
C LEU A 127 7.68 17.17 10.08
N VAL A 128 7.40 16.82 8.84
CA VAL A 128 7.94 17.48 7.65
C VAL A 128 6.79 18.10 6.89
N LEU A 129 6.93 19.39 6.58
CA LEU A 129 6.03 20.13 5.71
C LEU A 129 6.80 20.60 4.48
N HIS A 130 6.14 20.60 3.34
CA HIS A 130 6.61 21.28 2.14
C HIS A 130 5.54 22.28 1.70
N VAL A 131 5.96 23.48 1.32
CA VAL A 131 5.08 24.57 0.89
C VAL A 131 5.66 25.20 -0.35
N ASP A 132 4.90 25.18 -1.45
CA ASP A 132 5.33 25.80 -2.70
C ASP A 132 5.08 27.32 -2.70
N PRO A 133 6.02 28.13 -3.23
CA PRO A 133 7.37 27.80 -3.71
C PRO A 133 8.44 28.06 -2.62
N ASP A 134 8.05 28.03 -1.35
CA ASP A 134 8.88 28.53 -0.25
C ASP A 134 9.94 27.51 0.16
N GLY A 135 9.54 26.24 0.35
CA GLY A 135 10.45 25.12 0.57
C GLY A 135 10.00 24.19 1.69
N TRP A 136 10.97 23.65 2.42
CA TRP A 136 10.79 22.58 3.39
C TRP A 136 10.91 23.07 4.83
N TYR A 137 10.03 22.56 5.69
CA TYR A 137 10.03 22.82 7.12
C TYR A 137 10.08 21.50 7.89
N VAL A 138 11.05 21.36 8.78
CA VAL A 138 11.22 20.13 9.59
C VAL A 138 11.15 20.46 11.06
N SER A 139 10.24 19.80 11.78
CA SER A 139 10.15 19.82 13.23
C SER A 139 10.59 18.48 13.83
N ASN A 140 11.43 18.56 14.87
CA ASN A 140 11.87 17.41 15.67
C ASN A 140 11.22 17.38 17.07
N ASP A 141 10.36 18.34 17.38
CA ASP A 141 9.72 18.53 18.69
C ASP A 141 8.18 18.49 18.59
N GLY A 142 7.68 17.86 17.53
CA GLY A 142 6.26 17.59 17.33
C GLY A 142 5.44 18.81 16.93
N GLY A 143 6.06 19.74 16.20
CA GLY A 143 5.43 20.93 15.61
C GLY A 143 5.58 22.21 16.44
N VAL A 144 6.52 22.26 17.40
CA VAL A 144 6.75 23.45 18.23
C VAL A 144 7.73 24.40 17.54
N THR A 145 8.85 23.87 17.02
CA THR A 145 9.84 24.63 16.26
C THR A 145 10.15 23.96 14.93
N TYR A 146 10.59 24.75 13.94
CA TYR A 146 10.90 24.27 12.60
C TYR A 146 12.24 24.82 12.10
N ALA A 147 13.02 23.95 11.47
CA ALA A 147 14.12 24.35 10.60
C ALA A 147 13.60 24.52 9.17
N HIS A 148 13.91 25.66 8.53
CA HIS A 148 13.52 25.96 7.16
C HIS A 148 14.67 25.67 6.19
N THR A 149 14.37 25.01 5.08
CA THR A 149 15.24 24.90 3.91
C THR A 149 14.51 25.46 2.70
N PRO A 150 15.01 26.54 2.07
CA PRO A 150 14.32 27.17 0.95
C PRO A 150 14.22 26.25 -0.26
N GLU A 151 13.25 26.52 -1.12
CA GLU A 151 13.07 25.83 -2.39
C GLU A 151 14.33 25.88 -3.26
N GLY A 152 14.61 24.79 -3.99
CA GLY A 152 15.90 24.57 -4.65
C GLY A 152 17.08 24.26 -3.71
N GLY A 153 16.88 24.31 -2.39
CA GLY A 153 17.82 23.83 -1.38
C GLY A 153 17.89 22.30 -1.31
N PRO A 154 18.77 21.74 -0.45
CA PRO A 154 18.87 20.30 -0.28
C PRO A 154 17.60 19.72 0.33
N ILE A 155 17.08 18.64 -0.27
CA ILE A 155 15.94 17.90 0.30
C ILE A 155 16.30 17.43 1.74
N PRO A 156 15.44 17.70 2.75
CA PRO A 156 15.76 17.40 4.14
C PRO A 156 16.00 15.92 4.43
N ALA A 157 16.91 15.66 5.37
CA ALA A 157 17.23 14.31 5.86
C ALA A 157 16.00 13.53 6.32
N ALA A 158 15.08 14.20 7.04
CA ALA A 158 13.87 13.59 7.55
C ALA A 158 12.96 13.09 6.41
N TYR A 159 12.82 13.87 5.34
CA TYR A 159 12.06 13.43 4.17
C TYR A 159 12.74 12.25 3.46
N ARG A 160 14.07 12.31 3.26
CA ARG A 160 14.82 11.21 2.62
C ARG A 160 14.69 9.89 3.39
N ALA A 161 14.62 9.96 4.72
CA ALA A 161 14.47 8.78 5.57
C ALA A 161 13.16 7.99 5.33
N LEU A 162 12.14 8.61 4.69
CA LEU A 162 10.93 7.89 4.26
C LEU A 162 11.22 6.76 3.28
N SER A 163 12.31 6.86 2.51
CA SER A 163 12.76 5.84 1.57
C SER A 163 13.69 4.78 2.20
N GLY A 164 13.92 4.84 3.51
CA GLY A 164 14.82 3.96 4.23
C GLY A 164 16.29 4.40 4.22
N GLU A 165 17.14 3.67 4.93
CA GLU A 165 18.57 3.97 5.04
C GLU A 165 19.29 3.78 3.70
N PHE A 166 18.89 2.79 2.91
CA PHE A 166 19.45 2.51 1.60
C PHE A 166 18.41 2.79 0.52
N GLN A 167 18.83 3.53 -0.50
CA GLN A 167 17.93 4.00 -1.55
C GLN A 167 18.63 4.05 -2.91
N ALA A 168 17.85 3.91 -3.98
CA ALA A 168 18.28 4.26 -5.32
C ALA A 168 18.25 5.79 -5.44
N CYS A 169 19.35 6.42 -5.85
CA CYS A 169 19.37 7.87 -6.11
C CYS A 169 20.28 8.22 -7.30
N CYS A 170 20.07 9.33 -8.02
CA CYS A 170 18.84 10.09 -8.24
C CYS A 170 18.72 10.37 -9.75
N ASP A 171 17.51 10.59 -10.26
CA ASP A 171 17.16 10.70 -11.69
C ASP A 171 17.93 11.78 -12.50
N SER A 172 18.68 12.66 -11.83
CA SER A 172 19.54 13.67 -12.46
C SER A 172 20.98 13.21 -12.70
N ASP A 173 21.44 12.16 -12.02
CA ASP A 173 22.70 11.51 -12.33
C ASP A 173 22.52 10.63 -13.57
N LYS A 174 23.48 10.69 -14.51
CA LYS A 174 23.45 9.83 -15.72
C LYS A 174 23.42 8.32 -15.41
N LYS A 175 23.69 7.94 -14.16
CA LYS A 175 23.74 6.55 -13.70
C LYS A 175 23.20 6.45 -12.27
N GLN A 176 22.09 5.74 -12.12
CA GLN A 176 21.52 5.40 -10.81
C GLN A 176 22.52 4.59 -9.98
N ARG A 177 22.56 4.84 -8.67
CA ARG A 177 23.47 4.19 -7.72
C ARG A 177 22.73 3.79 -6.46
N VAL A 178 23.28 2.79 -5.77
CA VAL A 178 22.90 2.46 -4.39
C VAL A 178 23.55 3.47 -3.47
N MET A 179 22.72 4.21 -2.75
CA MET A 179 23.14 5.25 -1.81
C MET A 179 22.74 4.85 -0.40
N ARG A 180 23.53 5.30 0.57
CA ARG A 180 23.26 5.17 2.00
C ARG A 180 23.04 6.55 2.61
N LEU A 181 21.92 6.71 3.31
CA LEU A 181 21.61 7.87 4.13
C LEU A 181 22.45 7.83 5.41
N ARG A 182 23.22 8.88 5.64
CA ARG A 182 24.01 9.05 6.86
C ARG A 182 23.18 9.77 7.92
N ALA A 183 23.62 9.65 9.18
CA ALA A 183 22.97 10.32 10.31
C ALA A 183 22.94 11.85 10.18
N ASP A 184 23.88 12.43 9.43
CA ASP A 184 23.92 13.86 9.11
C ASP A 184 22.96 14.26 7.97
N GLY A 185 22.23 13.30 7.40
CA GLY A 185 21.28 13.51 6.30
C GLY A 185 21.87 13.46 4.90
N SER A 186 23.19 13.30 4.77
CA SER A 186 23.84 13.18 3.47
C SER A 186 23.59 11.80 2.86
N LEU A 187 23.43 11.76 1.53
CA LEU A 187 23.45 10.53 0.76
C LEU A 187 24.84 10.30 0.20
N VAL A 188 25.44 9.15 0.55
CA VAL A 188 26.73 8.75 0.01
C VAL A 188 26.60 7.43 -0.73
N PRO A 189 27.33 7.22 -1.85
CA PRO A 189 27.35 5.91 -2.49
C PRO A 189 27.85 4.85 -1.51
N THR A 190 27.28 3.64 -1.59
CA THR A 190 27.89 2.47 -0.91
C THR A 190 29.30 2.24 -1.44
N LYS A 191 30.17 1.63 -0.62
CA LYS A 191 31.59 1.44 -0.92
C LYS A 191 31.82 0.68 -2.22
N ALA A 192 31.00 -0.35 -2.47
CA ALA A 192 30.89 -0.98 -3.77
C ALA A 192 29.51 -0.73 -4.37
N GLN A 193 29.43 -0.71 -5.70
CA GLN A 193 28.16 -0.61 -6.43
C GLN A 193 27.89 -1.96 -7.11
N PRO A 194 26.65 -2.50 -7.01
CA PRO A 194 26.30 -3.70 -7.77
C PRO A 194 26.30 -3.36 -9.27
N PRO A 195 26.70 -4.29 -10.16
CA PRO A 195 26.75 -4.05 -11.60
C PRO A 195 25.35 -4.17 -12.23
N ILE A 196 24.42 -3.32 -11.82
CA ILE A 196 23.04 -3.25 -12.33
C ILE A 196 22.92 -2.11 -13.35
N ALA A 197 22.33 -2.39 -14.51
CA ALA A 197 22.20 -1.42 -15.61
C ALA A 197 21.03 -0.44 -15.44
N ASP A 198 19.93 -0.89 -14.86
CA ASP A 198 18.66 -0.14 -14.71
C ASP A 198 18.11 -0.34 -13.30
N LEU A 199 18.72 0.33 -12.32
CA LEU A 199 18.42 0.16 -10.89
C LEU A 199 17.05 0.76 -10.55
N ARG A 200 16.08 -0.09 -10.20
CA ARG A 200 14.70 0.33 -9.96
C ARG A 200 14.38 0.55 -8.50
N THR A 201 14.87 -0.34 -7.64
CA THR A 201 14.58 -0.27 -6.21
C THR A 201 15.77 -0.72 -5.38
N VAL A 202 15.89 -0.10 -4.22
CA VAL A 202 16.81 -0.49 -3.15
C VAL A 202 16.00 -0.50 -1.87
N SER A 203 16.17 -1.54 -1.08
CA SER A 203 15.57 -1.66 0.24
C SER A 203 16.57 -2.34 1.17
N SER A 204 16.36 -2.24 2.47
CA SER A 204 17.25 -2.83 3.46
C SER A 204 16.49 -3.40 4.64
N SER A 205 17.04 -4.50 5.16
CA SER A 205 16.69 -5.08 6.44
C SER A 205 17.87 -4.98 7.40
N VAL A 206 17.71 -5.50 8.62
CA VAL A 206 18.79 -5.53 9.63
C VAL A 206 20.05 -6.23 9.11
N HIS A 207 19.88 -7.22 8.23
CA HIS A 207 20.98 -8.07 7.76
C HIS A 207 21.32 -7.93 6.29
N TRP A 208 20.47 -7.26 5.51
CA TRP A 208 20.60 -7.26 4.06
C TRP A 208 20.34 -5.88 3.48
N VAL A 209 21.09 -5.54 2.43
CA VAL A 209 20.72 -4.53 1.45
C VAL A 209 20.37 -5.24 0.17
N TYR A 210 19.21 -4.94 -0.37
CA TYR A 210 18.69 -5.50 -1.61
C TYR A 210 18.73 -4.41 -2.68
N ALA A 211 19.25 -4.73 -3.85
CA ALA A 211 19.22 -3.86 -5.02
C ALA A 211 18.66 -4.63 -6.20
N VAL A 212 17.67 -4.05 -6.88
CA VAL A 212 17.00 -4.70 -8.01
C VAL A 212 16.90 -3.74 -9.17
N GLY A 213 17.30 -4.24 -10.34
CA GLY A 213 17.04 -3.58 -11.61
C GLY A 213 16.22 -4.42 -12.57
N LEU A 214 15.85 -3.82 -13.70
CA LEU A 214 15.12 -4.49 -14.77
C LEU A 214 15.93 -4.49 -16.07
N VAL A 215 16.31 -5.68 -16.54
CA VAL A 215 16.98 -5.84 -17.84
C VAL A 215 16.01 -6.53 -18.79
N GLU A 216 15.56 -5.80 -19.80
CA GLU A 216 14.52 -6.26 -20.75
C GLU A 216 13.24 -6.72 -20.04
N GLY A 217 12.92 -6.07 -18.92
CA GLY A 217 11.80 -6.38 -18.02
C GLY A 217 11.95 -7.66 -17.21
N ARG A 218 13.16 -8.22 -17.13
CA ARG A 218 13.50 -9.28 -16.17
C ARG A 218 14.20 -8.70 -14.96
N PRO A 219 13.83 -9.09 -13.73
CA PRO A 219 14.49 -8.60 -12.53
C PRO A 219 15.91 -9.18 -12.43
N GLU A 220 16.89 -8.28 -12.29
CA GLU A 220 18.25 -8.61 -11.91
C GLU A 220 18.50 -8.13 -10.49
N THR A 221 18.87 -9.05 -9.59
CA THR A 221 18.91 -8.77 -8.16
C THR A 221 20.29 -9.02 -7.58
N TRP A 222 20.73 -8.09 -6.75
CA TRP A 222 21.98 -8.16 -6.00
C TRP A 222 21.70 -7.90 -4.53
N VAL A 223 22.42 -8.62 -3.67
CA VAL A 223 22.28 -8.47 -2.22
C VAL A 223 23.65 -8.24 -1.59
N SER A 224 23.65 -7.51 -0.47
CA SER A 224 24.79 -7.30 0.39
C SER A 224 24.38 -7.63 1.82
N ASN A 225 25.23 -8.34 2.57
CA ASN A 225 25.07 -8.57 4.00
C ASN A 225 26.07 -7.76 4.86
N ASP A 226 26.74 -6.80 4.24
CA ASP A 226 27.80 -5.99 4.84
C ASP A 226 27.59 -4.49 4.52
N ALA A 227 26.32 -4.06 4.47
CA ALA A 227 25.93 -2.66 4.29
C ALA A 227 26.43 -2.02 2.96
N GLY A 228 26.53 -2.83 1.90
CA GLY A 228 26.94 -2.41 0.56
C GLY A 228 28.45 -2.40 0.32
N ASP A 229 29.24 -3.06 1.18
CA ASP A 229 30.67 -3.22 1.01
C ASP A 229 31.01 -4.24 -0.07
N THR A 230 30.25 -5.34 -0.12
CA THR A 230 30.32 -6.36 -1.17
C THR A 230 28.92 -6.71 -1.66
N TRP A 231 28.85 -7.15 -2.92
CA TRP A 231 27.60 -7.47 -3.58
C TRP A 231 27.67 -8.85 -4.22
N ARG A 232 26.59 -9.63 -4.05
CA ARG A 232 26.42 -10.93 -4.67
C ARG A 232 25.15 -10.93 -5.51
N GLN A 233 25.26 -11.35 -6.77
CA GLN A 233 24.10 -11.58 -7.60
C GLN A 233 23.31 -12.77 -7.04
N VAL A 234 22.00 -12.63 -6.97
CA VAL A 234 21.10 -13.71 -6.58
C VAL A 234 20.08 -13.94 -7.69
N ALA A 235 19.69 -15.19 -7.87
CA ALA A 235 18.73 -15.55 -8.91
C ALA A 235 17.31 -15.18 -8.48
N VAL A 236 16.50 -14.79 -9.46
CA VAL A 236 15.04 -14.68 -9.33
C VAL A 236 14.41 -15.90 -9.98
N GLY A 237 14.04 -16.89 -9.16
CA GLY A 237 13.42 -18.10 -9.63
C GLY A 237 11.98 -17.84 -10.08
N GLY A 238 11.60 -18.36 -11.25
CA GLY A 238 10.20 -18.42 -11.68
C GLY A 238 9.59 -17.10 -12.15
N ALA A 239 10.38 -16.04 -12.38
CA ALA A 239 9.87 -14.81 -13.00
C ALA A 239 9.44 -15.10 -14.45
N SER A 240 8.13 -15.18 -14.69
CA SER A 240 7.54 -15.31 -16.03
C SER A 240 6.95 -13.99 -16.48
N GLY A 241 7.21 -13.61 -17.73
CA GLY A 241 6.69 -12.36 -18.30
C GLY A 241 7.66 -11.18 -18.15
N ARG A 242 7.26 -10.06 -18.75
CA ARG A 242 8.02 -8.81 -18.76
C ARG A 242 7.43 -7.88 -17.70
N LEU A 243 8.22 -7.52 -16.70
CA LEU A 243 7.85 -6.57 -15.66
C LEU A 243 8.13 -5.13 -16.12
N GLU A 244 7.30 -4.21 -15.65
CA GLU A 244 7.44 -2.75 -15.83
C GLU A 244 7.92 -2.06 -14.56
N ALA A 245 7.54 -2.58 -13.39
CA ALA A 245 7.95 -2.06 -12.10
C ALA A 245 8.27 -3.20 -11.12
N VAL A 246 9.16 -2.90 -10.17
CA VAL A 246 9.57 -3.82 -9.10
C VAL A 246 9.74 -3.05 -7.80
N HIS A 247 9.25 -3.61 -6.71
CA HIS A 247 9.38 -3.05 -5.37
C HIS A 247 9.81 -4.12 -4.37
N ILE A 248 10.54 -3.73 -3.32
CA ILE A 248 10.90 -4.62 -2.22
C ILE A 248 10.37 -4.05 -0.92
N ASP A 249 9.53 -4.83 -0.28
CA ASP A 249 9.03 -4.59 1.06
C ASP A 249 9.75 -5.52 2.04
N VAL A 250 10.01 -5.01 3.23
CA VAL A 250 10.62 -5.75 4.34
C VAL A 250 9.72 -5.58 5.55
N ASP A 251 9.58 -6.64 6.35
CA ASP A 251 8.88 -6.54 7.63
C ASP A 251 9.60 -5.61 8.60
N ARG A 252 8.88 -5.18 9.64
CA ARG A 252 9.44 -4.30 10.69
C ARG A 252 10.66 -4.91 11.39
N GLY A 253 10.70 -6.23 11.59
CA GLY A 253 11.82 -6.93 12.20
C GLY A 253 13.04 -7.07 11.30
N GLY A 254 12.92 -6.78 10.00
CA GLY A 254 13.99 -7.00 9.03
C GLY A 254 14.33 -8.47 8.78
N THR A 255 13.39 -9.37 9.06
CA THR A 255 13.55 -10.82 8.93
C THR A 255 13.09 -11.31 7.55
N PHE A 256 11.98 -10.78 7.06
CA PHE A 256 11.29 -11.23 5.85
C PHE A 256 11.33 -10.12 4.80
N ALA A 257 11.75 -10.48 3.59
CA ALA A 257 11.73 -9.59 2.45
C ALA A 257 10.91 -10.21 1.32
N TRP A 258 10.01 -9.40 0.77
CA TRP A 258 9.21 -9.75 -0.40
C TRP A 258 9.52 -8.78 -1.53
N MET A 259 9.50 -9.29 -2.75
CA MET A 259 9.56 -8.49 -3.95
C MET A 259 8.25 -8.62 -4.71
N THR A 260 7.68 -7.49 -5.09
CA THR A 260 6.51 -7.42 -5.97
C THR A 260 6.96 -6.95 -7.35
N GLY A 261 6.56 -7.69 -8.38
CA GLY A 261 6.84 -7.40 -9.78
C GLY A 261 5.55 -7.10 -10.52
N GLN A 262 5.42 -5.89 -11.02
CA GLN A 262 4.22 -5.39 -11.69
C GLN A 262 4.42 -5.34 -13.20
N THR A 263 3.43 -5.84 -13.95
CA THR A 263 3.32 -5.66 -15.41
C THR A 263 2.58 -4.39 -15.78
N ASP A 264 1.72 -3.92 -14.88
CA ASP A 264 1.03 -2.65 -14.90
C ASP A 264 0.71 -2.25 -13.44
N LEU A 265 0.16 -1.06 -13.23
CA LEU A 265 -0.06 -0.52 -11.88
C LEU A 265 -1.29 -1.08 -11.14
N ILE A 266 -2.13 -1.90 -11.79
CA ILE A 266 -3.45 -2.29 -11.24
C ILE A 266 -3.67 -3.80 -11.15
N SER A 267 -2.97 -4.58 -11.97
CA SER A 267 -3.08 -6.03 -12.04
C SER A 267 -2.36 -6.69 -10.88
N TRP A 268 -2.77 -7.92 -10.57
CA TRP A 268 -2.09 -8.73 -9.57
C TRP A 268 -0.58 -8.89 -9.88
N PRO A 269 0.31 -8.61 -8.92
CA PRO A 269 1.75 -8.66 -9.16
C PRO A 269 2.28 -10.09 -9.14
N SER A 270 3.41 -10.29 -9.83
CA SER A 270 4.28 -11.43 -9.55
C SER A 270 4.90 -11.27 -8.16
N LEU A 271 4.84 -12.32 -7.34
CA LEU A 271 5.33 -12.28 -5.96
C LEU A 271 6.58 -13.14 -5.81
N PHE A 272 7.55 -12.64 -5.06
CA PHE A 272 8.77 -13.36 -4.73
C PHE A 272 9.12 -13.20 -3.26
N TYR A 273 9.62 -14.27 -2.65
CA TYR A 273 10.08 -14.29 -1.26
C TYR A 273 11.58 -14.56 -1.22
N PHE A 274 12.32 -13.83 -0.37
CA PHE A 274 13.76 -14.06 -0.19
C PHE A 274 14.04 -15.09 0.90
N ASP A 275 14.73 -16.17 0.55
CA ASP A 275 15.04 -17.28 1.47
C ASP A 275 16.46 -17.24 2.06
N GLY A 276 17.18 -16.13 1.87
CA GLY A 276 18.59 -15.98 2.25
C GLY A 276 19.58 -16.38 1.15
N GLN A 277 19.18 -17.21 0.20
CA GLN A 277 20.01 -17.64 -0.92
C GLN A 277 19.64 -16.95 -2.22
N GLY A 278 18.33 -16.73 -2.44
CA GLY A 278 17.80 -15.99 -3.58
C GLY A 278 16.30 -15.73 -3.48
N TRP A 279 15.73 -15.23 -4.57
CA TRP A 279 14.30 -14.95 -4.66
C TRP A 279 13.56 -16.15 -5.21
N ARG A 280 12.55 -16.63 -4.49
CA ARG A 280 11.67 -17.71 -4.94
C ARG A 280 10.32 -17.13 -5.34
N ALA A 281 9.87 -17.44 -6.55
CA ALA A 281 8.49 -17.16 -6.94
C ALA A 281 7.51 -17.78 -5.93
N MET A 282 6.55 -16.96 -5.52
CA MET A 282 5.47 -17.35 -4.63
C MET A 282 4.18 -17.32 -5.44
N THR A 283 3.44 -18.43 -5.42
CA THR A 283 2.08 -18.44 -5.94
C THR A 283 1.16 -17.72 -4.97
N ALA A 284 0.01 -17.27 -5.45
CA ALA A 284 -1.06 -16.76 -4.61
C ALA A 284 -2.39 -17.35 -5.09
N SER A 285 -2.52 -18.68 -5.07
CA SER A 285 -3.69 -19.33 -5.65
C SER A 285 -4.97 -18.77 -5.04
N GLY A 286 -5.92 -18.39 -5.90
CA GLY A 286 -7.17 -17.72 -5.50
C GLY A 286 -7.07 -16.20 -5.37
N HIS A 287 -5.96 -15.58 -5.79
CA HIS A 287 -5.82 -14.13 -5.79
C HIS A 287 -6.86 -13.46 -6.71
N PRO A 288 -7.27 -12.22 -6.39
CA PRO A 288 -8.08 -11.40 -7.28
C PRO A 288 -7.28 -10.93 -8.50
N ASP A 289 -7.97 -10.36 -9.49
CA ASP A 289 -7.33 -9.80 -10.68
C ASP A 289 -6.58 -8.50 -10.38
N ARG A 290 -7.03 -7.74 -9.37
CA ARG A 290 -6.52 -6.39 -9.06
C ARG A 290 -5.81 -6.32 -7.72
N PHE A 291 -4.77 -5.49 -7.68
CA PHE A 291 -3.92 -5.20 -6.53
C PHE A 291 -3.76 -3.69 -6.39
N ILE A 292 -3.77 -3.18 -5.15
CA ILE A 292 -3.52 -1.76 -4.85
C ILE A 292 -2.18 -1.59 -4.14
N SER A 293 -1.95 -2.34 -3.07
CA SER A 293 -0.71 -2.27 -2.30
C SER A 293 -0.53 -3.52 -1.45
N GLY A 294 0.68 -3.71 -0.91
CA GLY A 294 0.94 -4.75 0.07
C GLY A 294 2.06 -4.39 1.02
N VAL A 295 2.09 -5.05 2.17
CA VAL A 295 3.13 -4.90 3.21
C VAL A 295 3.47 -6.25 3.80
N VAL A 296 4.74 -6.44 4.14
CA VAL A 296 5.23 -7.68 4.74
C VAL A 296 4.98 -7.67 6.24
N LEU A 297 4.40 -8.74 6.75
CA LEU A 297 4.16 -8.96 8.17
C LEU A 297 5.28 -9.82 8.81
N GLU A 298 5.38 -9.77 10.12
CA GLU A 298 6.41 -10.48 10.92
C GLU A 298 6.19 -12.01 11.00
N ASP A 299 5.15 -12.53 10.36
CA ASP A 299 4.88 -13.97 10.25
C ASP A 299 5.20 -14.52 8.84
N ALA A 300 6.00 -13.77 8.08
CA ALA A 300 6.34 -14.01 6.68
C ALA A 300 5.18 -13.91 5.69
N SER A 301 3.99 -13.47 6.10
CA SER A 301 2.89 -13.21 5.18
C SER A 301 2.97 -11.84 4.52
N LEU A 302 2.33 -11.70 3.37
CA LEU A 302 2.12 -10.41 2.70
C LEU A 302 0.65 -10.01 2.86
N ALA A 303 0.40 -8.95 3.63
CA ALA A 303 -0.91 -8.32 3.66
C ALA A 303 -1.11 -7.47 2.42
N VAL A 304 -2.25 -7.57 1.77
CA VAL A 304 -2.55 -6.83 0.54
C VAL A 304 -3.91 -6.15 0.61
N THR A 305 -4.02 -5.04 -0.10
CA THR A 305 -5.29 -4.36 -0.37
C THR A 305 -5.64 -4.47 -1.84
N THR A 306 -6.93 -4.57 -2.10
CA THR A 306 -7.54 -4.59 -3.43
C THR A 306 -8.62 -3.51 -3.46
N PRO A 307 -9.20 -3.19 -4.62
CA PRO A 307 -10.32 -2.24 -4.67
C PRO A 307 -11.48 -2.62 -3.74
N ASP A 308 -11.70 -3.92 -3.52
CA ASP A 308 -12.90 -4.41 -2.83
C ASP A 308 -12.66 -4.82 -1.37
N ARG A 309 -11.48 -5.36 -1.04
CA ARG A 309 -11.18 -5.94 0.30
C ARG A 309 -9.70 -6.25 0.51
N ALA A 310 -9.33 -6.48 1.76
CA ALA A 310 -8.00 -6.96 2.12
C ALA A 310 -7.85 -8.49 2.03
N GLY A 311 -6.62 -8.93 1.80
CA GLY A 311 -6.24 -10.34 1.86
C GLY A 311 -4.84 -10.56 2.43
N LEU A 312 -4.53 -11.81 2.69
CA LEU A 312 -3.20 -12.28 3.07
C LEU A 312 -2.69 -13.27 2.04
N VAL A 313 -1.41 -13.15 1.68
CA VAL A 313 -0.68 -14.19 0.94
C VAL A 313 0.26 -14.88 1.90
N SER A 314 0.11 -16.19 2.05
CA SER A 314 1.00 -17.03 2.84
C SER A 314 0.97 -18.46 2.32
N GLY A 315 2.13 -19.14 2.37
CA GLY A 315 2.24 -20.55 1.96
C GLY A 315 1.78 -20.84 0.54
N GLY A 316 1.90 -19.88 -0.38
CA GLY A 316 1.48 -20.03 -1.78
C GLY A 316 -0.01 -19.78 -2.06
N LEU A 317 -0.79 -19.43 -1.03
CA LEU A 317 -2.23 -19.23 -1.11
C LEU A 317 -2.59 -17.78 -0.80
N PHE A 318 -3.64 -17.32 -1.48
CA PHE A 318 -4.29 -16.07 -1.14
C PHE A 318 -5.54 -16.37 -0.29
N GLN A 319 -5.74 -15.61 0.79
CA GLN A 319 -6.91 -15.71 1.65
C GLN A 319 -7.52 -14.34 1.90
N TRP A 320 -8.84 -14.24 1.74
CA TRP A 320 -9.58 -13.06 2.15
C TRP A 320 -9.61 -12.97 3.68
N VAL A 321 -9.50 -11.75 4.21
CA VAL A 321 -9.62 -11.47 5.64
C VAL A 321 -10.73 -10.46 5.89
N ASP A 322 -11.42 -10.60 7.01
CA ASP A 322 -12.53 -9.73 7.41
C ASP A 322 -12.02 -8.41 8.04
N TRP A 323 -11.10 -7.74 7.35
CA TRP A 323 -10.61 -6.42 7.74
C TRP A 323 -11.47 -5.34 7.07
N PRO A 324 -11.75 -4.23 7.78
CA PRO A 324 -12.62 -3.17 7.29
C PRO A 324 -11.88 -2.19 6.34
N ILE A 325 -10.90 -2.69 5.58
CA ILE A 325 -10.08 -1.88 4.68
C ILE A 325 -10.14 -2.41 3.24
N SER A 326 -10.11 -1.48 2.30
CA SER A 326 -10.06 -1.70 0.85
C SER A 326 -9.58 -0.41 0.18
N ASP A 327 -9.15 -0.51 -1.07
CA ASP A 327 -8.82 0.62 -1.95
C ASP A 327 -7.91 1.69 -1.31
N CYS A 328 -6.86 1.24 -0.63
CA CYS A 328 -5.92 2.14 0.03
C CYS A 328 -4.48 1.63 -0.10
N PHE A 329 -3.54 2.58 -0.03
CA PHE A 329 -2.13 2.26 0.09
C PHE A 329 -1.80 1.90 1.54
N LEU A 330 -1.58 0.61 1.78
CA LEU A 330 -1.29 0.03 3.07
C LEU A 330 0.18 0.27 3.44
N ARG A 331 0.41 0.66 4.69
CA ARG A 331 1.74 0.88 5.25
C ARG A 331 1.87 0.16 6.60
N LEU A 332 3.08 -0.27 6.93
CA LEU A 332 3.43 -0.75 8.25
C LEU A 332 4.23 0.33 8.99
N LEU A 333 3.69 0.83 10.11
CA LEU A 333 4.33 1.85 10.92
C LEU A 333 5.41 1.22 11.82
N ALA A 334 6.29 2.07 12.37
CA ALA A 334 7.46 1.63 13.16
C ALA A 334 7.10 0.83 14.43
N ASP A 335 5.87 0.98 14.95
CA ASP A 335 5.36 0.23 16.10
C ASP A 335 4.62 -1.07 15.71
N GLY A 336 4.57 -1.40 14.41
CA GLY A 336 3.87 -2.56 13.87
C GLY A 336 2.39 -2.31 13.55
N THR A 337 1.92 -1.07 13.67
CA THR A 337 0.55 -0.71 13.28
C THR A 337 0.41 -0.70 11.76
N LEU A 338 -0.63 -1.34 11.24
CA LEU A 338 -1.05 -1.19 9.86
C LEU A 338 -1.78 0.14 9.69
N PHE A 339 -1.37 0.94 8.71
CA PHE A 339 -2.00 2.21 8.38
C PHE A 339 -2.54 2.19 6.96
N CYS A 340 -3.79 2.59 6.80
CA CYS A 340 -4.49 2.67 5.52
C CYS A 340 -5.24 4.00 5.47
N ALA A 341 -4.81 4.90 4.60
CA ALA A 341 -5.49 6.17 4.34
C ALA A 341 -6.47 5.99 3.17
N ALA A 342 -7.74 6.29 3.39
CA ALA A 342 -8.81 6.21 2.40
C ALA A 342 -9.66 7.48 2.43
N GLY A 343 -9.12 8.56 1.85
CA GLY A 343 -9.74 9.89 1.85
C GLY A 343 -9.90 10.44 3.28
N PRO A 344 -11.12 10.86 3.71
CA PRO A 344 -11.34 11.41 5.05
C PRO A 344 -11.32 10.38 6.17
N VAL A 345 -11.22 9.10 5.81
CA VAL A 345 -11.16 7.99 6.75
C VAL A 345 -9.75 7.42 6.76
N SER A 346 -9.19 7.33 7.95
CA SER A 346 -7.95 6.61 8.21
C SER A 346 -8.24 5.35 9.01
N TRP A 347 -7.55 4.26 8.71
CA TRP A 347 -7.65 3.00 9.44
C TRP A 347 -6.32 2.65 10.09
N LEU A 348 -6.37 2.29 11.37
CA LEU A 348 -5.25 1.74 12.13
C LEU A 348 -5.57 0.29 12.52
N GLY A 349 -4.76 -0.65 12.05
CA GLY A 349 -4.79 -2.04 12.46
C GLY A 349 -3.70 -2.29 13.49
N VAL A 350 -4.07 -2.65 14.72
CA VAL A 350 -3.13 -2.95 15.81
C VAL A 350 -3.13 -4.44 16.10
N ALA A 351 -1.97 -5.08 16.02
CA ALA A 351 -1.83 -6.49 16.35
C ALA A 351 -1.72 -6.70 17.87
N PHE A 352 -2.58 -7.54 18.43
CA PHE A 352 -2.49 -8.00 19.81
C PHE A 352 -2.79 -9.50 19.88
N GLY A 353 -1.85 -10.30 20.39
CA GLY A 353 -2.02 -11.75 20.54
C GLY A 353 -2.33 -12.50 19.24
N GLY A 354 -1.74 -12.05 18.11
CA GLY A 354 -1.96 -12.65 16.79
C GLY A 354 -3.28 -12.27 16.13
N LYS A 355 -4.04 -11.32 16.68
CA LYS A 355 -5.27 -10.78 16.08
C LYS A 355 -5.14 -9.29 15.84
N TRP A 356 -5.71 -8.83 14.72
CA TRP A 356 -5.78 -7.42 14.38
C TRP A 356 -7.05 -6.80 14.96
N THR A 357 -6.87 -5.71 15.71
CA THR A 357 -7.95 -4.83 16.13
C THR A 357 -7.93 -3.60 15.24
N TRP A 358 -9.06 -3.28 14.63
CA TRP A 358 -9.16 -2.16 13.70
C TRP A 358 -9.79 -0.94 14.37
N ILE A 359 -9.25 0.21 14.04
CA ILE A 359 -9.70 1.52 14.49
C ILE A 359 -9.98 2.38 13.26
N LYS A 360 -11.22 2.84 13.13
CA LYS A 360 -11.62 3.86 12.16
C LYS A 360 -11.39 5.23 12.78
N VAL A 361 -10.49 6.01 12.21
CA VAL A 361 -10.24 7.40 12.61
C VAL A 361 -10.90 8.33 11.61
N LEU A 362 -11.84 9.13 12.10
CA LEU A 362 -12.51 10.19 11.35
C LEU A 362 -11.81 11.51 11.66
N VAL A 363 -11.28 12.16 10.63
CA VAL A 363 -10.57 13.43 10.74
C VAL A 363 -11.35 14.46 9.93
N GLY A 364 -12.07 15.35 10.60
CA GLY A 364 -12.90 16.33 9.91
C GLY A 364 -13.87 17.04 10.83
N ASN A 365 -14.63 17.97 10.26
CA ASN A 365 -15.67 18.74 10.93
C ASN A 365 -17.09 18.22 10.62
N GLU A 366 -17.23 16.97 10.16
CA GLU A 366 -18.51 16.35 9.77
C GLU A 366 -19.13 15.48 10.87
#